data_AF-A0A955V580-F1
#
_entry.id   AF-A0A955V580-F1
#
_cell.length_a   1.000
_cell.length_b   1.000
_cell.length_c   1.000
_cell.angle_alpha   90.00
_cell.angle_beta   90.00
_cell.angle_gamma   90.00
#
_symmetry.space_group_name_H-M   'P 1'
#
loop_
_entity.id
_entity.type
_entity.pdbx_description
1 polymer ?
#
loop_
_entity_poly.entity_id
_entity_poly.type
_entity_poly.pdbx_seq_one_letter_code
_entity_poly.pdbx_strand_id
1 'polypeptide(L)'
;MNLTARLTRTLGSGPAATPRAAEPEPALASASLGHASPPAPRLADALARLDRARAKVAAFALAEVGGGPPRPFEDAVPGALEDTEAGPLWVAEERLGPGERHGSRAVGALRERSTDALHRLVGDERLRGFRAEDALFLDIEATGLDHGAGTLAFVVGLAYYEGETLVVRQLVLREPGEERALLLELKRALDRFPCLVSFNGKSYDTTVLENRLVMQRLYSPRETALKLRPHLDLLHLSRALYGGLWEDTRLQTLEREVLGVHREDDIPGHLVPSCWFTWLRHKSPDPIAGVVRHNRDDVLTMVTLADRLLAESALDGVSDLSPPLALNLARLLGRRGSPTDAARVLRGLPLSEMPPRLQLRALRESAICARRVGDHAWRREALSALVSRSPSDALAWEELALVLERERRLGEALVAARRAQHLLPTDAIARRLARLERRAAAS
;
A
#
# COMPACT_ATOMS: atom_id res chain seq x y z
N MET A 1 -30.02 7.88 42.82
CA MET A 1 -31.44 7.92 43.22
C MET A 1 -32.26 8.54 42.10
N ASN A 2 -33.13 7.69 41.54
CA ASN A 2 -34.33 7.88 40.71
C ASN A 2 -34.47 8.92 39.58
N LEU A 3 -34.75 8.33 38.41
CA LEU A 3 -35.57 8.81 37.30
C LEU A 3 -37.04 9.07 37.73
N THR A 4 -37.74 9.83 36.87
CA THR A 4 -39.20 9.83 36.61
C THR A 4 -40.05 10.85 37.37
N ALA A 5 -40.51 11.91 36.68
CA ALA A 5 -41.94 12.22 36.45
C ALA A 5 -42.17 13.69 36.06
N ARG A 6 -42.78 13.95 34.90
CA ARG A 6 -44.16 14.50 34.77
C ARG A 6 -44.44 15.00 33.35
N LEU A 7 -45.31 14.25 32.69
CA LEU A 7 -46.09 14.61 31.51
C LEU A 7 -47.38 15.34 31.91
N THR A 8 -48.00 15.99 30.92
CA THR A 8 -49.40 16.46 30.78
C THR A 8 -49.72 17.92 31.13
N ARG A 9 -50.06 18.69 30.09
CA ARG A 9 -51.22 19.58 30.07
C ARG A 9 -51.66 19.81 28.62
N THR A 10 -52.93 19.52 28.36
CA THR A 10 -53.62 19.77 27.09
C THR A 10 -55.00 20.35 27.38
N LEU A 11 -55.42 21.30 26.53
CA LEU A 11 -56.80 21.63 26.07
C LEU A 11 -57.51 22.92 26.53
N GLY A 12 -58.09 23.57 25.51
CA GLY A 12 -59.19 24.56 25.48
C GLY A 12 -58.75 25.97 25.03
N SER A 13 -59.29 26.67 24.02
CA SER A 13 -60.46 26.50 23.12
C SER A 13 -60.60 27.74 22.21
N GLY A 14 -61.10 27.63 20.97
CA GLY A 14 -61.63 28.76 20.17
C GLY A 14 -61.76 28.48 18.65
N PRO A 15 -62.77 29.02 17.93
CA PRO A 15 -63.71 28.19 17.15
C PRO A 15 -63.67 28.33 15.60
N ALA A 16 -64.62 27.63 14.96
CA ALA A 16 -64.68 27.10 13.60
C ALA A 16 -65.22 28.02 12.47
N ALA A 17 -64.95 27.63 11.21
CA ALA A 17 -65.70 28.01 10.01
C ALA A 17 -65.69 26.86 8.96
N THR A 18 -66.81 26.67 8.25
CA THR A 18 -67.18 25.53 7.37
C THR A 18 -67.33 25.99 5.87
N PRO A 19 -67.73 25.18 4.85
CA PRO A 19 -66.85 24.82 3.70
C PRO A 19 -67.49 24.96 2.27
N ARG A 20 -66.76 24.65 1.18
CA ARG A 20 -67.25 24.12 -0.17
C ARG A 20 -66.08 24.00 -1.19
N ALA A 21 -65.73 22.82 -1.75
CA ALA A 21 -66.17 22.12 -3.00
C ALA A 21 -65.73 22.81 -4.33
N ALA A 22 -65.20 22.23 -5.43
CA ALA A 22 -65.02 20.85 -5.95
C ALA A 22 -63.99 20.79 -7.15
N GLU A 23 -63.32 19.63 -7.34
CA GLU A 23 -62.80 18.84 -8.54
C GLU A 23 -62.54 19.45 -9.95
N PRO A 24 -61.87 18.77 -10.96
CA PRO A 24 -61.33 17.37 -11.07
C PRO A 24 -59.91 17.17 -11.72
N GLU A 25 -59.41 15.91 -11.72
CA GLU A 25 -58.24 15.37 -12.49
C GLU A 25 -58.53 15.10 -13.99
N PRO A 26 -57.50 14.81 -14.82
CA PRO A 26 -57.51 13.47 -15.46
C PRO A 26 -56.16 12.77 -15.76
N ALA A 27 -56.18 11.45 -15.53
CA ALA A 27 -55.87 10.30 -16.42
C ALA A 27 -54.43 9.89 -16.84
N LEU A 28 -54.20 8.59 -16.63
CA LEU A 28 -53.06 7.71 -16.97
C LEU A 28 -52.95 7.34 -18.46
N ALA A 29 -51.73 7.03 -18.92
CA ALA A 29 -51.49 6.18 -20.09
C ALA A 29 -50.60 4.98 -19.72
N SER A 30 -51.05 3.78 -20.07
CA SER A 30 -50.40 2.49 -19.86
C SER A 30 -49.69 2.01 -21.14
N ALA A 31 -48.54 1.34 -20.98
CA ALA A 31 -48.00 0.43 -21.98
C ALA A 31 -47.24 -0.72 -21.29
N SER A 32 -47.71 -1.94 -21.52
CA SER A 32 -47.12 -3.20 -21.08
C SER A 32 -46.37 -3.84 -22.25
N LEU A 33 -45.11 -4.21 -22.04
CA LEU A 33 -44.42 -5.28 -22.79
C LEU A 33 -43.53 -6.05 -21.82
N GLY A 34 -43.91 -7.30 -21.55
CA GLY A 34 -43.24 -8.20 -20.63
C GLY A 34 -41.93 -8.74 -21.19
N HIS A 35 -40.87 -8.66 -20.37
CA HIS A 35 -39.78 -9.63 -20.31
C HIS A 35 -39.60 -9.95 -18.83
N ALA A 36 -40.15 -11.08 -18.39
CA ALA A 36 -39.92 -11.56 -17.03
C ALA A 36 -38.44 -11.92 -16.92
N SER A 37 -37.65 -11.06 -16.26
CA SER A 37 -36.32 -11.41 -15.80
C SER A 37 -36.42 -12.67 -14.93
N PRO A 38 -35.51 -13.65 -15.07
CA PRO A 38 -35.52 -14.82 -14.20
C PRO A 38 -35.47 -14.34 -12.73
N PRO A 39 -36.21 -14.98 -11.81
CA PRO A 39 -36.18 -14.59 -10.41
C PRO A 39 -34.74 -14.62 -9.92
N ALA A 40 -34.30 -13.54 -9.30
CA ALA A 40 -33.00 -13.49 -8.65
C ALA A 40 -32.87 -14.72 -7.73
N PRO A 41 -31.76 -15.47 -7.81
CA PRO A 41 -31.59 -16.66 -6.98
C PRO A 41 -31.79 -16.25 -5.52
N ARG A 42 -32.55 -17.06 -4.76
CA ARG A 42 -32.68 -16.85 -3.31
C ARG A 42 -31.27 -16.82 -2.74
N LEU A 43 -31.01 -15.94 -1.78
CA LEU A 43 -29.68 -15.76 -1.17
C LEU A 43 -29.05 -17.10 -0.75
N ALA A 44 -29.86 -18.04 -0.24
CA ALA A 44 -29.43 -19.40 0.11
C ALA A 44 -28.88 -20.20 -1.09
N ASP A 45 -29.51 -20.11 -2.26
CA ASP A 45 -29.06 -20.81 -3.48
C ASP A 45 -27.80 -20.18 -4.06
N ALA A 46 -27.68 -18.85 -3.97
CA ALA A 46 -26.48 -18.12 -4.36
C ALA A 46 -25.30 -18.48 -3.43
N LEU A 47 -25.52 -18.50 -2.11
CA LEU A 47 -24.51 -18.92 -1.12
C LEU A 47 -24.09 -20.38 -1.33
N ALA A 48 -25.04 -21.30 -1.48
CA ALA A 48 -24.72 -22.71 -1.70
C ALA A 48 -23.96 -22.96 -3.02
N ARG A 49 -24.20 -22.16 -4.07
CA ARG A 49 -23.41 -22.20 -5.30
C ARG A 49 -21.99 -21.68 -5.07
N LEU A 50 -21.84 -20.62 -4.30
CA LEU A 50 -20.54 -20.03 -3.97
C LEU A 50 -19.70 -20.98 -3.08
N ASP A 51 -20.35 -21.65 -2.12
CA ASP A 51 -19.73 -22.67 -1.27
C ASP A 51 -19.30 -23.90 -2.08
N ARG A 52 -20.13 -24.37 -3.02
CA ARG A 52 -19.74 -25.47 -3.93
C ARG A 52 -18.59 -25.07 -4.85
N ALA A 53 -18.58 -23.84 -5.36
CA ALA A 53 -17.49 -23.34 -6.19
C ALA A 53 -16.19 -23.25 -5.38
N ARG A 54 -16.23 -22.69 -4.16
CA ARG A 54 -15.10 -22.66 -3.24
C ARG A 54 -14.60 -24.04 -2.87
N ALA A 55 -15.50 -24.98 -2.55
CA ALA A 55 -15.14 -26.36 -2.25
C ALA A 55 -14.51 -27.07 -3.45
N LYS A 56 -14.96 -26.79 -4.67
CA LYS A 56 -14.39 -27.36 -5.91
C LYS A 56 -13.01 -26.78 -6.21
N VAL A 57 -12.82 -25.46 -6.02
CA VAL A 57 -11.52 -24.80 -6.15
C VAL A 57 -10.54 -25.30 -5.08
N ALA A 58 -10.97 -25.41 -3.84
CA ALA A 58 -10.17 -25.98 -2.75
C ALA A 58 -9.82 -27.45 -3.03
N ALA A 59 -10.78 -28.27 -3.47
CA ALA A 59 -10.51 -29.67 -3.81
C ALA A 59 -9.55 -29.83 -5.00
N PHE A 60 -9.65 -28.96 -6.00
CA PHE A 60 -8.71 -28.92 -7.13
C PHE A 60 -7.31 -28.51 -6.68
N ALA A 61 -7.20 -27.45 -5.87
CA ALA A 61 -5.93 -26.99 -5.33
C ALA A 61 -5.30 -28.02 -4.36
N LEU A 62 -6.10 -28.72 -3.55
CA LEU A 62 -5.62 -29.85 -2.74
C LEU A 62 -5.11 -31.02 -3.60
N ALA A 63 -5.68 -31.25 -4.78
CA ALA A 63 -5.20 -32.27 -5.71
C ALA A 63 -3.90 -31.85 -6.41
N GLU A 64 -3.69 -30.55 -6.66
CA GLU A 64 -2.46 -30.01 -7.25
C GLU A 64 -1.31 -29.88 -6.28
N VAL A 65 -1.57 -29.54 -5.01
CA VAL A 65 -0.54 -29.38 -3.98
C VAL A 65 0.22 -30.70 -3.73
N GLY A 66 -0.44 -31.85 -3.96
CA GLY A 66 0.13 -33.16 -3.69
C GLY A 66 0.35 -33.39 -2.18
N GLY A 67 0.47 -34.65 -1.76
CA GLY A 67 0.76 -34.97 -0.36
C GLY A 67 1.78 -36.09 -0.29
N GLY A 68 2.87 -35.87 0.45
CA GLY A 68 3.72 -36.94 0.95
C GLY A 68 2.96 -37.84 1.92
N PRO A 69 3.54 -38.99 2.32
CA PRO A 69 2.90 -39.90 3.28
C PRO A 69 2.59 -39.18 4.59
N PRO A 70 1.52 -39.60 5.31
CA PRO A 70 1.20 -39.01 6.61
C PRO A 70 2.37 -39.23 7.56
N ARG A 71 2.85 -38.15 8.18
CA ARG A 71 3.93 -38.18 9.17
C ARG A 71 3.74 -37.07 10.21
N PRO A 72 4.35 -37.19 11.40
CA PRO A 72 4.32 -36.15 12.44
C PRO A 72 4.68 -34.76 11.91
N PHE A 73 4.11 -33.72 12.52
CA PHE A 73 4.27 -32.33 12.07
C PHE A 73 5.71 -31.86 12.26
N GLU A 74 6.28 -32.24 13.40
CA GLU A 74 7.65 -32.00 13.84
C GLU A 74 8.72 -32.56 12.88
N ASP A 75 8.37 -33.54 12.03
CA ASP A 75 9.32 -34.16 11.10
C ASP A 75 9.56 -33.30 9.85
N ALA A 76 8.77 -32.25 9.62
CA ALA A 76 8.84 -31.44 8.40
C ALA A 76 8.84 -29.93 8.67
N VAL A 77 8.13 -29.48 9.70
CA VAL A 77 8.04 -28.07 10.05
C VAL A 77 8.99 -27.80 11.21
N PRO A 78 9.99 -26.90 11.05
CA PRO A 78 10.89 -26.56 12.15
C PRO A 78 10.12 -25.93 13.31
N GLY A 79 10.64 -26.08 14.52
CA GLY A 79 10.06 -25.50 15.73
C GLY A 79 9.79 -26.53 16.82
N ALA A 80 9.03 -26.10 17.81
CA ALA A 80 8.62 -26.91 18.93
C ALA A 80 7.20 -26.58 19.35
N LEU A 81 6.58 -27.50 20.09
CA LEU A 81 5.32 -27.25 20.75
C LEU A 81 5.58 -26.50 22.06
N GLU A 82 5.01 -25.32 22.18
CA GLU A 82 5.01 -24.53 23.41
C GLU A 82 3.66 -24.62 24.12
N ASP A 83 3.67 -24.90 25.42
CA ASP A 83 2.47 -24.83 26.25
C ASP A 83 2.18 -23.38 26.63
N THR A 84 1.06 -22.84 26.13
CA THR A 84 0.60 -21.50 26.47
C THR A 84 -0.58 -21.54 27.43
N GLU A 85 -0.93 -20.41 28.02
CA GLU A 85 -2.11 -20.28 28.89
C GLU A 85 -3.45 -20.56 28.17
N ALA A 86 -3.47 -20.55 26.84
CA ALA A 86 -4.64 -20.84 26.02
C ALA A 86 -4.56 -22.19 25.28
N GLY A 87 -3.59 -23.03 25.62
CA GLY A 87 -3.35 -24.34 25.00
C GLY A 87 -2.01 -24.42 24.26
N PRO A 88 -1.73 -25.56 23.62
CA PRO A 88 -0.48 -25.76 22.91
C PRO A 88 -0.41 -24.90 21.64
N LEU A 89 0.79 -24.47 21.27
CA LEU A 89 1.06 -23.71 20.05
C LEU A 89 2.36 -24.20 19.41
N TRP A 90 2.37 -24.40 18.10
CA TRP A 90 3.61 -24.67 17.38
C TRP A 90 4.34 -23.37 17.06
N VAL A 91 5.60 -23.28 17.50
CA VAL A 91 6.43 -22.10 17.32
C VAL A 91 7.75 -22.50 16.68
N ALA A 92 8.04 -21.90 15.52
CA ALA A 92 9.38 -21.92 14.94
C ALA A 92 10.08 -20.62 15.35
N GLU A 93 11.30 -20.71 15.88
CA GLU A 93 12.11 -19.54 16.20
C GLU A 93 13.51 -19.71 15.65
N GLU A 94 14.02 -18.64 15.05
CA GLU A 94 15.38 -18.51 14.57
C GLU A 94 15.96 -17.19 15.07
N ARG A 95 17.25 -17.21 15.40
CA ARG A 95 17.96 -16.06 15.97
C ARG A 95 19.18 -15.79 15.12
N LEU A 96 19.18 -14.64 14.45
CA LEU A 96 20.18 -14.26 13.47
C LEU A 96 21.07 -13.16 14.03
N GLY A 97 22.38 -13.37 13.98
CA GLY A 97 23.36 -12.35 14.33
C GLY A 97 23.32 -11.16 13.35
N PRO A 98 23.79 -9.96 13.76
CA PRO A 98 23.67 -8.75 12.94
C PRO A 98 24.37 -8.84 11.58
N GLY A 99 25.41 -9.68 11.47
CA GLY A 99 26.17 -9.90 10.23
C GLY A 99 25.60 -10.98 9.31
N GLU A 100 24.59 -11.75 9.74
CA GLU A 100 23.92 -12.72 8.88
C GLU A 100 23.17 -12.01 7.76
N ARG A 101 23.03 -12.66 6.62
CA ARG A 101 22.56 -12.01 5.39
C ARG A 101 21.30 -12.65 4.85
N HIS A 102 20.43 -11.79 4.33
CA HIS A 102 19.32 -12.18 3.47
C HIS A 102 19.45 -11.42 2.15
N GLY A 103 19.68 -12.17 1.07
CA GLY A 103 20.14 -11.60 -0.19
C GLY A 103 21.47 -10.85 -0.04
N SER A 104 21.52 -9.66 -0.64
CA SER A 104 22.72 -8.83 -0.67
C SER A 104 22.97 -8.03 0.62
N ARG A 105 22.13 -8.14 1.65
CA ARG A 105 22.17 -7.23 2.81
C ARG A 105 22.26 -8.00 4.13
N ALA A 106 22.96 -7.42 5.10
CA ALA A 106 23.02 -7.94 6.46
C ALA A 106 21.71 -7.61 7.19
N VAL A 107 21.19 -8.55 7.98
CA VAL A 107 19.91 -8.38 8.67
C VAL A 107 20.01 -7.28 9.72
N GLY A 108 21.17 -7.04 10.34
CA GLY A 108 21.37 -5.96 11.32
C GLY A 108 21.48 -4.55 10.72
N ALA A 109 21.64 -4.41 9.39
CA ALA A 109 21.97 -3.13 8.76
C ALA A 109 20.90 -2.04 8.94
N LEU A 110 19.63 -2.43 9.08
CA LEU A 110 18.53 -1.49 9.32
C LEU A 110 18.72 -0.67 10.59
N ARG A 111 19.32 -1.25 11.63
CA ARG A 111 19.49 -0.61 12.94
C ARG A 111 20.42 0.60 12.89
N GLU A 112 21.34 0.61 11.93
CA GLU A 112 22.32 1.67 11.74
C GLU A 112 21.78 2.81 10.84
N ARG A 113 20.57 2.66 10.28
CA ARG A 113 20.01 3.67 9.38
C ARG A 113 19.47 4.87 10.13
N SER A 114 19.77 6.06 9.61
CA SER A 114 19.00 7.25 9.98
C SER A 114 17.58 7.13 9.44
N THR A 115 16.62 7.43 10.31
CA THR A 115 15.18 7.36 10.04
C THR A 115 14.51 8.73 10.15
N ASP A 116 15.31 9.80 10.31
CA ASP A 116 14.83 11.16 10.57
C ASP A 116 13.87 11.66 9.48
N ALA A 117 14.13 11.27 8.23
CA ALA A 117 13.31 11.65 7.08
C ALA A 117 12.13 10.69 6.81
N LEU A 118 12.05 9.53 7.49
CA LEU A 118 11.10 8.47 7.18
C LEU A 118 9.64 8.95 7.22
N HIS A 119 9.27 9.65 8.30
CA HIS A 119 7.91 10.18 8.47
C HIS A 119 7.49 11.09 7.31
N ARG A 120 8.41 11.88 6.75
CA ARG A 120 8.14 12.73 5.57
C ARG A 120 8.01 11.90 4.31
N LEU A 121 8.93 10.96 4.08
CA LEU A 121 8.92 10.09 2.89
C LEU A 121 7.63 9.28 2.79
N VAL A 122 7.17 8.73 3.91
CA VAL A 122 5.94 7.93 3.99
C VAL A 122 4.70 8.82 4.14
N GLY A 123 4.85 10.04 4.65
CA GLY A 123 3.77 10.97 4.93
C GLY A 123 2.94 10.56 6.14
N ASP A 124 3.60 10.04 7.18
CA ASP A 124 2.98 9.60 8.44
C ASP A 124 3.84 10.08 9.62
N GLU A 125 3.39 11.15 10.28
CA GLU A 125 4.09 11.77 11.41
C GLU A 125 4.30 10.82 12.60
N ARG A 126 3.50 9.75 12.70
CA ARG A 126 3.64 8.74 13.77
C ARG A 126 4.92 7.93 13.64
N LEU A 127 5.55 7.91 12.45
CA LEU A 127 6.84 7.26 12.19
C LEU A 127 8.04 8.17 12.51
N ARG A 128 7.82 9.36 13.08
CA ARG A 128 8.90 10.25 13.49
C ARG A 128 9.68 9.60 14.63
N GLY A 129 11.01 9.55 14.49
CA GLY A 129 11.88 8.89 15.46
C GLY A 129 11.77 7.36 15.45
N PHE A 130 11.27 6.76 14.36
CA PHE A 130 11.22 5.31 14.18
C PHE A 130 12.59 4.68 14.47
N ARG A 131 12.60 3.63 15.28
CA ARG A 131 13.77 2.81 15.54
C ARG A 131 13.49 1.38 15.12
N ALA A 132 14.50 0.72 14.58
CA ALA A 132 14.40 -0.69 14.19
C ALA A 132 14.06 -1.58 15.39
N GLU A 133 14.55 -1.26 16.59
CA GLU A 133 14.26 -2.03 17.81
C GLU A 133 12.82 -1.92 18.30
N ASP A 134 12.08 -0.89 17.87
CA ASP A 134 10.67 -0.69 18.23
C ASP A 134 9.72 -1.33 17.19
N ALA A 135 10.28 -1.96 16.15
CA ALA A 135 9.56 -2.49 15.02
C ALA A 135 9.22 -3.98 15.19
N LEU A 136 7.97 -4.33 14.90
CA LEU A 136 7.52 -5.68 14.65
C LEU A 136 7.23 -5.84 13.16
N PHE A 137 8.08 -6.60 12.49
CA PHE A 137 7.84 -7.08 11.13
C PHE A 137 6.78 -8.17 11.19
N LEU A 138 5.76 -8.05 10.34
CA LEU A 138 4.61 -8.94 10.38
C LEU A 138 4.12 -9.27 8.98
N ASP A 139 3.95 -10.57 8.75
CA ASP A 139 3.38 -11.15 7.53
C ASP A 139 2.53 -12.38 7.92
N ILE A 140 1.41 -12.61 7.25
CA ILE A 140 0.53 -13.74 7.53
C ILE A 140 0.25 -14.59 6.30
N GLU A 141 0.04 -15.87 6.55
CA GLU A 141 -0.59 -16.78 5.59
C GLU A 141 -1.97 -17.15 6.09
N ALA A 142 -2.97 -16.98 5.22
CA ALA A 142 -4.37 -17.08 5.62
C ALA A 142 -5.18 -18.03 4.74
N THR A 143 -6.26 -18.59 5.29
CA THR A 143 -7.11 -19.59 4.61
C THR A 143 -7.95 -19.03 3.46
N GLY A 144 -7.86 -17.74 3.16
CA GLY A 144 -8.57 -17.10 2.06
C GLY A 144 -8.16 -15.65 1.82
N LEU A 145 -8.38 -15.18 0.60
CA LEU A 145 -8.08 -13.81 0.17
C LEU A 145 -9.14 -12.78 0.63
N ASP A 146 -10.29 -13.25 1.12
CA ASP A 146 -11.35 -12.39 1.63
C ASP A 146 -11.15 -12.10 3.13
N HIS A 147 -11.52 -10.91 3.59
CA HIS A 147 -11.47 -10.50 5.01
C HIS A 147 -12.66 -11.03 5.84
N GLY A 148 -13.32 -12.10 5.38
CA GLY A 148 -14.53 -12.63 6.03
C GLY A 148 -14.24 -13.22 7.41
N ALA A 149 -15.28 -13.31 8.24
CA ALA A 149 -15.19 -13.86 9.61
C ALA A 149 -14.72 -15.34 9.69
N GLY A 150 -14.60 -16.04 8.56
CA GLY A 150 -14.08 -17.42 8.49
C GLY A 150 -12.60 -17.52 8.09
N THR A 151 -11.94 -16.42 7.72
CA THR A 151 -10.54 -16.44 7.29
C THR A 151 -9.63 -16.54 8.52
N LEU A 152 -8.83 -17.60 8.60
CA LEU A 152 -7.88 -17.84 9.69
C LEU A 152 -6.48 -17.50 9.20
N ALA A 153 -5.69 -16.80 10.02
CA ALA A 153 -4.24 -16.74 9.83
C ALA A 153 -3.65 -18.04 10.40
N PHE A 154 -3.09 -18.88 9.53
CA PHE A 154 -2.57 -20.19 9.92
C PHE A 154 -1.03 -20.22 10.01
N VAL A 155 -0.34 -19.24 9.43
CA VAL A 155 1.03 -18.88 9.79
C VAL A 155 1.05 -17.39 10.07
N VAL A 156 1.65 -16.99 11.19
CA VAL A 156 1.95 -15.60 11.50
C VAL A 156 3.45 -15.46 11.70
N GLY A 157 4.10 -14.89 10.70
CA GLY A 157 5.53 -14.59 10.70
C GLY A 157 5.80 -13.27 11.38
N LEU A 158 6.73 -13.28 12.33
CA LEU A 158 7.15 -12.13 13.10
C LEU A 158 8.66 -11.98 13.01
N ALA A 159 9.16 -10.75 12.91
CA ALA A 159 10.54 -10.47 13.26
C ALA A 159 10.69 -9.18 14.05
N TYR A 160 11.67 -9.17 14.94
CA TYR A 160 11.99 -8.04 15.81
C TYR A 160 13.42 -8.18 16.36
N TYR A 161 13.98 -7.09 16.87
CA TYR A 161 15.32 -7.11 17.45
C TYR A 161 15.30 -7.33 18.96
N GLU A 162 16.20 -8.19 19.44
CA GLU A 162 16.56 -8.33 20.84
C GLU A 162 18.05 -7.98 21.02
N GLY A 163 18.31 -6.72 21.36
CA GLY A 163 19.66 -6.17 21.28
C GLY A 163 20.14 -6.12 19.84
N GLU A 164 21.25 -6.80 19.55
CA GLU A 164 21.85 -6.88 18.21
C GLU A 164 21.29 -8.04 17.36
N THR A 165 20.56 -8.97 17.99
CA THR A 165 20.08 -10.19 17.34
C THR A 165 18.71 -9.95 16.74
N LEU A 166 18.53 -10.33 15.47
CA LEU A 166 17.20 -10.39 14.86
C LEU A 166 16.56 -11.74 15.24
N VAL A 167 15.40 -11.69 15.88
CA VAL A 167 14.60 -12.88 16.18
C VAL A 167 13.50 -12.99 15.12
N VAL A 168 13.46 -14.11 14.42
CA VAL A 168 12.36 -14.48 13.51
C VAL A 168 11.55 -15.56 14.20
N ARG A 169 10.26 -15.30 14.43
CA ARG A 169 9.36 -16.21 15.13
C ARG A 169 8.11 -16.44 14.29
N GLN A 170 7.77 -17.69 14.03
CA GLN A 170 6.60 -18.06 13.26
C GLN A 170 5.64 -18.86 14.13
N LEU A 171 4.43 -18.33 14.28
CA LEU A 171 3.36 -18.98 15.01
C LEU A 171 2.52 -19.78 14.02
N VAL A 172 2.47 -21.10 14.18
CA VAL A 172 1.86 -22.00 13.19
C VAL A 172 0.63 -22.68 13.79
N LEU A 173 -0.51 -22.51 13.13
CA LEU A 173 -1.78 -23.10 13.52
C LEU A 173 -1.87 -24.52 12.95
N ARG A 174 -1.72 -25.56 13.78
CA ARG A 174 -1.82 -26.96 13.29
C ARG A 174 -3.26 -27.42 13.20
N GLU A 175 -4.13 -26.87 14.04
CA GLU A 175 -5.57 -27.09 14.01
C GLU A 175 -6.36 -25.87 14.49
N PRO A 176 -7.63 -25.69 14.08
CA PRO A 176 -8.41 -24.51 14.44
C PRO A 176 -8.53 -24.23 15.94
N GLY A 177 -8.45 -25.27 16.78
CA GLY A 177 -8.55 -25.15 18.24
C GLY A 177 -7.39 -24.39 18.88
N GLU A 178 -6.24 -24.32 18.22
CA GLU A 178 -5.02 -23.65 18.72
C GLU A 178 -5.03 -22.13 18.46
N GLU A 179 -6.04 -21.60 17.75
CA GLU A 179 -6.07 -20.19 17.32
C GLU A 179 -5.94 -19.22 18.49
N ARG A 180 -6.61 -19.51 19.61
CA ARG A 180 -6.58 -18.63 20.77
C ARG A 180 -5.16 -18.51 21.34
N ALA A 181 -4.39 -19.60 21.36
CA ALA A 181 -3.00 -19.60 21.78
C ALA A 181 -2.13 -18.75 20.83
N LEU A 182 -2.29 -18.96 19.52
CA LEU A 182 -1.60 -18.19 18.49
C LEU A 182 -1.84 -16.68 18.62
N LEU A 183 -3.10 -16.27 18.72
CA LEU A 183 -3.45 -14.84 18.78
C LEU A 183 -3.02 -14.18 20.09
N LEU A 184 -2.91 -14.95 21.18
CA LEU A 184 -2.45 -14.46 22.47
C LEU A 184 -0.95 -14.19 22.45
N GLU A 185 -0.16 -15.06 21.83
CA GLU A 185 1.26 -14.81 21.54
C GLU A 185 1.45 -13.61 20.62
N LEU A 186 0.67 -13.52 19.54
CA LEU A 186 0.67 -12.35 18.67
C LEU A 186 0.34 -11.06 19.45
N LYS A 187 -0.67 -11.09 20.32
CA LYS A 187 -1.03 -9.94 21.17
C LYS A 187 0.15 -9.52 22.05
N ARG A 188 0.88 -10.47 22.65
CA ARG A 188 2.07 -10.17 23.47
C ARG A 188 3.15 -9.48 22.64
N ALA A 189 3.41 -9.96 21.42
CA ALA A 189 4.35 -9.31 20.50
C ALA A 189 3.88 -7.89 20.11
N LEU A 190 2.60 -7.73 19.77
CA LEU A 190 2.00 -6.44 19.46
C LEU A 190 2.06 -5.47 20.65
N ASP A 191 1.85 -5.93 21.87
CA ASP A 191 1.91 -5.07 23.05
C ASP A 191 3.36 -4.65 23.39
N ARG A 192 4.34 -5.48 23.03
CA ARG A 192 5.78 -5.20 23.21
C ARG A 192 6.31 -4.20 22.19
N PHE A 193 5.89 -4.29 20.93
CA PHE A 193 6.45 -3.49 19.84
C PHE A 193 5.43 -2.47 19.31
N PRO A 194 5.70 -1.15 19.46
CA PRO A 194 4.72 -0.13 19.13
C PRO A 194 4.57 0.11 17.61
N CYS A 195 5.61 -0.16 16.81
CA CYS A 195 5.59 0.09 15.37
C CYS A 195 5.43 -1.20 14.57
N LEU A 196 4.51 -1.21 13.61
CA LEU A 196 4.39 -2.31 12.65
C LEU A 196 5.23 -2.03 11.41
N VAL A 197 5.81 -3.08 10.85
CA VAL A 197 6.39 -3.08 9.51
C VAL A 197 5.79 -4.24 8.74
N SER A 198 5.28 -4.00 7.54
CA SER A 198 4.75 -5.08 6.70
C SER A 198 4.90 -4.75 5.22
N PHE A 199 4.55 -5.70 4.34
CA PHE A 199 4.45 -5.49 2.91
C PHE A 199 2.99 -5.67 2.48
N ASN A 200 2.30 -4.57 2.13
CA ASN A 200 0.85 -4.53 1.83
C ASN A 200 -0.09 -4.82 3.03
N GLY A 201 0.45 -5.01 4.23
CA GLY A 201 -0.37 -5.44 5.38
C GLY A 201 -1.31 -4.38 5.97
N LYS A 202 -1.19 -3.09 5.61
CA LYS A 202 -2.22 -2.09 5.96
C LYS A 202 -3.58 -2.42 5.35
N SER A 203 -3.55 -3.02 4.16
CA SER A 203 -4.78 -3.31 3.40
C SER A 203 -5.30 -4.72 3.68
N TYR A 204 -4.41 -5.66 4.05
CA TYR A 204 -4.73 -7.08 4.19
C TYR A 204 -4.51 -7.62 5.61
N ASP A 205 -3.26 -7.90 5.99
CA ASP A 205 -2.86 -8.62 7.20
C ASP A 205 -3.49 -8.05 8.46
N THR A 206 -3.38 -6.73 8.64
CA THR A 206 -3.91 -6.03 9.81
C THR A 206 -5.41 -6.17 9.92
N THR A 207 -6.15 -6.18 8.79
CA THR A 207 -7.60 -6.38 8.79
C THR A 207 -7.97 -7.81 9.18
N VAL A 208 -7.25 -8.83 8.68
CA VAL A 208 -7.49 -10.23 9.05
C VAL A 208 -7.24 -10.41 10.54
N LEU A 209 -6.07 -10.01 11.04
CA LEU A 209 -5.68 -10.16 12.44
C LEU A 209 -6.59 -9.37 13.39
N GLU A 210 -6.95 -8.13 13.04
CA GLU A 210 -7.88 -7.29 13.79
C GLU A 210 -9.22 -8.00 14.01
N ASN A 211 -9.80 -8.57 12.96
CA ASN A 211 -11.04 -9.32 13.04
C ASN A 211 -10.90 -10.55 13.97
N ARG A 212 -9.79 -11.30 13.86
CA ARG A 212 -9.55 -12.49 14.69
C ARG A 212 -9.39 -12.15 16.17
N LEU A 213 -8.61 -11.13 16.48
CA LEU A 213 -8.39 -10.65 17.85
C LEU A 213 -9.70 -10.22 18.51
N VAL A 214 -10.59 -9.54 17.78
CA VAL A 214 -11.92 -9.15 18.28
C VAL A 214 -12.83 -10.35 18.47
N MET A 215 -12.89 -11.27 17.50
CA MET A 215 -13.72 -12.48 17.59
C MET A 215 -13.35 -13.34 18.79
N GLN A 216 -12.05 -13.44 19.10
CA GLN A 216 -11.53 -14.19 20.25
C GLN A 216 -11.54 -13.38 21.57
N ARG A 217 -12.10 -12.16 21.55
CA ARG A 217 -12.20 -11.24 22.70
C ARG A 217 -10.86 -10.91 23.35
N LEU A 218 -9.79 -10.90 22.55
CA LEU A 218 -8.44 -10.53 22.97
C LEU A 218 -8.19 -9.02 22.85
N TYR A 219 -8.93 -8.36 21.96
CA TYR A 219 -9.11 -6.91 21.92
C TYR A 219 -10.60 -6.57 21.86
N SER A 220 -11.00 -5.44 22.44
CA SER A 220 -12.29 -4.83 22.16
C SER A 220 -12.25 -4.07 20.82
N PRO A 221 -13.40 -3.85 20.15
CA PRO A 221 -13.47 -3.01 18.94
C PRO A 221 -12.89 -1.59 19.11
N ARG A 222 -12.78 -1.10 20.34
CA ARG A 222 -12.16 0.20 20.67
C ARG A 222 -10.64 0.09 20.87
N GLU A 223 -10.14 -1.08 21.27
CA GLU A 223 -8.72 -1.40 21.47
C GLU A 223 -8.03 -1.91 20.22
N THR A 224 -8.78 -2.30 19.16
CA THR A 224 -8.25 -2.73 17.85
C THR A 224 -7.65 -1.61 17.00
N ALA A 225 -6.93 -0.70 17.66
CA ALA A 225 -6.13 0.36 17.07
C ALA A 225 -4.93 -0.16 16.26
N LEU A 226 -4.92 -1.40 15.73
CA LEU A 226 -3.85 -1.93 14.88
C LEU A 226 -3.61 -1.01 13.67
N LYS A 227 -4.68 -0.57 13.00
CA LYS A 227 -4.60 0.40 11.91
C LYS A 227 -4.19 1.82 12.35
N LEU A 228 -4.33 2.11 13.64
CA LEU A 228 -3.95 3.41 14.23
C LEU A 228 -2.51 3.41 14.76
N ARG A 229 -1.85 2.24 14.86
CA ARG A 229 -0.44 2.16 15.21
C ARG A 229 0.44 2.84 14.15
N PRO A 230 1.61 3.37 14.55
CA PRO A 230 2.67 3.66 13.60
C PRO A 230 2.94 2.42 12.75
N HIS A 231 2.86 2.56 11.43
CA HIS A 231 2.97 1.43 10.53
C HIS A 231 3.70 1.81 9.26
N LEU A 232 4.89 1.25 9.07
CA LEU A 232 5.66 1.32 7.85
C LEU A 232 5.23 0.18 6.91
N ASP A 233 4.34 0.48 5.97
CA ASP A 233 4.01 -0.46 4.90
C ASP A 233 4.95 -0.23 3.72
N LEU A 234 5.87 -1.18 3.52
CA LEU A 234 6.96 -1.10 2.56
C LEU A 234 6.48 -1.05 1.11
N LEU A 235 5.27 -1.51 0.82
CA LEU A 235 4.74 -1.52 -0.55
C LEU A 235 4.63 -0.10 -1.13
N HIS A 236 4.20 0.87 -0.32
CA HIS A 236 4.00 2.23 -0.80
C HIS A 236 5.32 2.92 -1.14
N LEU A 237 6.34 2.74 -0.30
CA LEU A 237 7.66 3.30 -0.55
C LEU A 237 8.34 2.57 -1.72
N SER A 238 8.24 1.24 -1.78
CA SER A 238 8.72 0.44 -2.91
C SER A 238 8.09 0.87 -4.23
N ARG A 239 6.77 1.06 -4.29
CA ARG A 239 6.08 1.57 -5.49
C ARG A 239 6.51 2.98 -5.87
N ALA A 240 6.78 3.82 -4.87
CA ALA A 240 7.20 5.19 -5.12
C ALA A 240 8.60 5.26 -5.75
N LEU A 241 9.52 4.39 -5.32
CA LEU A 241 10.91 4.35 -5.76
C LEU A 241 11.12 3.48 -7.01
N TYR A 242 10.59 2.26 -7.01
CA TYR A 242 10.84 1.27 -8.07
C TYR A 242 9.73 1.20 -9.13
N GLY A 243 8.64 1.96 -8.96
CA GLY A 243 7.52 1.94 -9.89
C GLY A 243 7.93 2.27 -11.33
N GLY A 244 7.70 1.31 -12.23
CA GLY A 244 8.00 1.41 -13.65
C GLY A 244 9.44 1.05 -14.05
N LEU A 245 10.24 0.49 -13.13
CA LEU A 245 11.54 -0.10 -13.47
C LEU A 245 11.39 -1.54 -14.00
N TRP A 246 10.43 -2.29 -13.47
CA TRP A 246 10.10 -3.68 -13.85
C TRP A 246 8.60 -3.85 -14.11
N GLU A 247 8.16 -5.08 -14.37
CA GLU A 247 6.75 -5.41 -14.65
C GLU A 247 5.81 -5.03 -13.49
N ASP A 248 6.27 -5.25 -12.26
CA ASP A 248 5.53 -4.95 -11.05
C ASP A 248 6.48 -4.63 -9.88
N THR A 249 5.89 -4.39 -8.72
CA THR A 249 6.60 -4.19 -7.46
C THR A 249 6.07 -5.16 -6.41
N ARG A 250 5.84 -6.41 -6.79
CA ARG A 250 5.52 -7.49 -5.84
C ARG A 250 6.78 -7.87 -5.06
N LEU A 251 6.61 -8.50 -3.90
CA LEU A 251 7.72 -8.83 -3.00
C LEU A 251 8.78 -9.69 -3.73
N GLN A 252 8.35 -10.76 -4.42
CA GLN A 252 9.21 -11.62 -5.26
C GLN A 252 10.01 -10.86 -6.33
N THR A 253 9.44 -9.82 -6.95
CA THR A 253 10.16 -9.00 -7.93
C THR A 253 11.22 -8.17 -7.23
N LEU A 254 10.92 -7.58 -6.07
CA LEU A 254 11.89 -6.81 -5.29
C LEU A 254 12.99 -7.70 -4.71
N GLU A 255 12.67 -8.92 -4.30
CA GLU A 255 13.65 -9.91 -3.88
C GLU A 255 14.71 -10.13 -4.95
N ARG A 256 14.29 -10.48 -6.16
CA ARG A 256 15.19 -10.76 -7.27
C ARG A 256 15.96 -9.51 -7.72
N GLU A 257 15.24 -8.43 -8.00
CA GLU A 257 15.80 -7.28 -8.71
C GLU A 257 16.51 -6.28 -7.77
N VAL A 258 16.10 -6.22 -6.50
CA VAL A 258 16.64 -5.26 -5.51
C VAL A 258 17.57 -5.95 -4.52
N LEU A 259 17.18 -7.12 -4.01
CA LEU A 259 17.91 -7.78 -2.93
C LEU A 259 18.84 -8.89 -3.43
N GLY A 260 18.66 -9.40 -4.65
CA GLY A 260 19.40 -10.56 -5.17
C GLY A 260 19.00 -11.88 -4.48
N VAL A 261 17.77 -11.97 -3.99
CA VAL A 261 17.19 -13.19 -3.43
C VAL A 261 16.52 -13.96 -4.56
N HIS A 262 16.91 -15.22 -4.75
CA HIS A 262 16.34 -16.12 -5.74
C HIS A 262 15.72 -17.32 -5.02
N ARG A 263 14.41 -17.52 -5.19
CA ARG A 263 13.67 -18.67 -4.63
C ARG A 263 13.57 -19.77 -5.69
N GLU A 264 13.90 -21.01 -5.31
CA GLU A 264 13.85 -22.16 -6.24
C GLU A 264 12.46 -22.84 -6.27
N ASP A 265 11.76 -22.91 -5.14
CA ASP A 265 10.53 -23.70 -4.98
C ASP A 265 9.36 -22.85 -4.46
N ASP A 266 8.84 -21.95 -5.30
CA ASP A 266 7.80 -21.01 -4.86
C ASP A 266 6.37 -21.60 -5.00
N ILE A 267 5.63 -21.80 -3.90
CA ILE A 267 4.20 -22.13 -3.90
C ILE A 267 3.40 -20.95 -4.46
N PRO A 268 2.64 -21.14 -5.55
CA PRO A 268 1.73 -20.10 -6.04
C PRO A 268 0.79 -19.62 -4.92
N GLY A 269 0.71 -18.31 -4.68
CA GLY A 269 -0.03 -17.75 -3.53
C GLY A 269 -1.50 -18.19 -3.43
N HIS A 270 -2.16 -18.55 -4.54
CA HIS A 270 -3.52 -19.07 -4.53
C HIS A 270 -3.65 -20.51 -4.02
N LEU A 271 -2.55 -21.27 -3.98
CA LEU A 271 -2.46 -22.63 -3.44
C LEU A 271 -2.12 -22.66 -1.94
N VAL A 272 -1.56 -21.59 -1.39
CA VAL A 272 -1.13 -21.50 0.02
C VAL A 272 -2.22 -21.92 1.01
N PRO A 273 -3.50 -21.49 0.89
CA PRO A 273 -4.57 -21.99 1.77
C PRO A 273 -4.75 -23.51 1.72
N SER A 274 -4.56 -24.10 0.54
CA SER A 274 -4.78 -25.53 0.29
C SER A 274 -3.70 -26.41 0.93
N CYS A 275 -2.50 -25.87 1.13
CA CYS A 275 -1.44 -26.54 1.89
C CYS A 275 -1.87 -26.84 3.33
N TRP A 276 -2.52 -25.87 4.01
CA TRP A 276 -3.04 -26.07 5.36
C TRP A 276 -4.20 -27.08 5.41
N PHE A 277 -5.15 -26.98 4.48
CA PHE A 277 -6.25 -27.97 4.42
C PHE A 277 -5.76 -29.38 4.08
N THR A 278 -4.69 -29.50 3.29
CA THR A 278 -4.03 -30.79 3.00
C THR A 278 -3.44 -31.39 4.28
N TRP A 279 -2.76 -30.58 5.10
CA TRP A 279 -2.32 -31.00 6.42
C TRP A 279 -3.48 -31.47 7.30
N LEU A 280 -4.56 -30.69 7.41
CA LEU A 280 -5.69 -31.06 8.26
C LEU A 280 -6.33 -32.39 7.87
N ARG A 281 -6.48 -32.63 6.57
CA ARG A 281 -7.18 -33.82 6.04
C ARG A 281 -6.28 -35.06 5.97
N HIS A 282 -5.05 -34.90 5.50
CA HIS A 282 -4.18 -36.01 5.14
C HIS A 282 -3.00 -36.19 6.09
N LYS A 283 -2.79 -35.24 7.03
CA LYS A 283 -1.62 -35.23 7.93
C LYS A 283 -0.29 -35.32 7.17
N SER A 284 -0.27 -34.70 5.99
CA SER A 284 0.92 -34.55 5.15
C SER A 284 1.52 -33.17 5.38
N PRO A 285 2.68 -33.05 6.07
CA PRO A 285 3.19 -31.76 6.52
C PRO A 285 4.10 -31.07 5.48
N ASP A 286 4.49 -31.74 4.40
CA ASP A 286 5.43 -31.17 3.41
C ASP A 286 4.91 -29.88 2.76
N PRO A 287 3.63 -29.78 2.35
CA PRO A 287 3.11 -28.54 1.78
C PRO A 287 3.12 -27.37 2.76
N ILE A 288 2.71 -27.59 4.01
CA ILE A 288 2.71 -26.54 5.02
C ILE A 288 4.12 -26.17 5.46
N ALA A 289 5.08 -27.11 5.45
CA ALA A 289 6.49 -26.81 5.64
C ALA A 289 7.02 -25.85 4.58
N GLY A 290 6.58 -26.00 3.32
CA GLY A 290 6.87 -25.04 2.25
C GLY A 290 6.35 -23.64 2.57
N VAL A 291 5.08 -23.53 2.99
CA VAL A 291 4.46 -22.26 3.38
C VAL A 291 5.19 -21.61 4.55
N VAL A 292 5.60 -22.38 5.56
CA VAL A 292 6.37 -21.87 6.70
C VAL A 292 7.74 -21.35 6.25
N ARG A 293 8.47 -22.04 5.37
CA ARG A 293 9.73 -21.51 4.81
C ARG A 293 9.51 -20.22 4.03
N HIS A 294 8.42 -20.14 3.27
CA HIS A 294 8.04 -18.96 2.51
C HIS A 294 7.82 -17.73 3.37
N ASN A 295 6.95 -17.86 4.38
CA ASN A 295 6.63 -16.79 5.29
C ASN A 295 7.87 -16.32 6.07
N ARG A 296 8.80 -17.23 6.40
CA ARG A 296 10.09 -16.88 7.00
C ARG A 296 10.89 -15.96 6.07
N ASP A 297 11.01 -16.34 4.80
CA ASP A 297 11.77 -15.58 3.81
C ASP A 297 11.10 -14.23 3.50
N ASP A 298 9.77 -14.16 3.47
CA ASP A 298 9.03 -12.90 3.31
C ASP A 298 9.30 -11.94 4.48
N VAL A 299 9.29 -12.44 5.72
CA VAL A 299 9.64 -11.66 6.90
C VAL A 299 11.08 -11.13 6.85
N LEU A 300 12.05 -11.97 6.47
CA LEU A 300 13.45 -11.56 6.31
C LEU A 300 13.64 -10.57 5.17
N THR A 301 12.91 -10.75 4.07
CA THR A 301 12.89 -9.81 2.95
C THR A 301 12.40 -8.46 3.41
N MET A 302 11.37 -8.37 4.24
CA MET A 302 10.92 -7.07 4.75
C MET A 302 11.98 -6.34 5.57
N VAL A 303 12.76 -7.05 6.39
CA VAL A 303 13.84 -6.44 7.19
C VAL A 303 14.90 -5.83 6.28
N THR A 304 15.40 -6.60 5.31
CA THR A 304 16.46 -6.14 4.40
C THR A 304 15.97 -5.17 3.34
N LEU A 305 14.71 -5.27 2.91
CA LEU A 305 14.05 -4.30 2.04
C LEU A 305 13.86 -2.95 2.72
N ALA A 306 13.45 -2.94 4.00
CA ALA A 306 13.36 -1.70 4.77
C ALA A 306 14.71 -0.99 4.84
N ASP A 307 15.79 -1.73 5.13
CA ASP A 307 17.16 -1.21 5.11
C ASP A 307 17.53 -0.61 3.75
N ARG A 308 17.24 -1.34 2.66
CA ARG A 308 17.53 -0.88 1.30
C ARG A 308 16.76 0.39 0.94
N LEU A 309 15.47 0.43 1.19
CA LEU A 309 14.61 1.57 0.88
C LEU A 309 15.04 2.83 1.65
N LEU A 310 15.44 2.68 2.91
CA LEU A 310 15.97 3.79 3.71
C LEU A 310 17.31 4.28 3.17
N ALA A 311 18.21 3.36 2.82
CA ALA A 311 19.50 3.72 2.22
C ALA A 311 19.33 4.50 0.92
N GLU A 312 18.45 4.04 0.02
CA GLU A 312 18.20 4.71 -1.26
C GLU A 312 17.39 6.00 -1.14
N SER A 313 16.67 6.19 -0.04
CA SER A 313 15.94 7.43 0.23
C SER A 313 16.79 8.50 0.93
N ALA A 314 18.02 8.15 1.35
CA ALA A 314 18.94 9.08 1.99
C ALA A 314 19.51 10.07 0.97
N LEU A 315 19.45 11.37 1.30
CA LEU A 315 19.88 12.42 0.39
C LEU A 315 21.40 12.42 0.15
N ASP A 316 22.18 11.95 1.12
CA ASP A 316 23.63 11.90 1.03
C ASP A 316 24.12 10.82 0.05
N GLY A 317 23.30 9.81 -0.25
CA GLY A 317 23.60 8.71 -1.17
C GLY A 317 23.00 8.87 -2.57
N VAL A 318 22.44 10.04 -2.90
CA VAL A 318 21.71 10.24 -4.18
C VAL A 318 22.61 10.04 -5.40
N SER A 319 23.90 10.32 -5.29
CA SER A 319 24.88 10.13 -6.38
C SER A 319 25.01 8.67 -6.81
N ASP A 320 24.72 7.73 -5.92
CA ASP A 320 24.91 6.30 -6.16
C ASP A 320 23.65 5.66 -6.76
N LEU A 321 22.56 6.42 -6.86
CA LEU A 321 21.30 5.95 -7.42
C LEU A 321 21.34 5.95 -8.94
N SER A 322 20.69 4.95 -9.54
CA SER A 322 20.43 4.99 -10.98
C SER A 322 19.55 6.21 -11.33
N PRO A 323 19.72 6.83 -12.52
CA PRO A 323 18.92 7.99 -12.90
C PRO A 323 17.40 7.80 -12.82
N PRO A 324 16.82 6.63 -13.19
CA PRO A 324 15.39 6.37 -13.00
C PRO A 324 14.95 6.41 -11.53
N LEU A 325 15.76 5.85 -10.63
CA LEU A 325 15.48 5.78 -9.21
C LEU A 325 15.62 7.16 -8.55
N ALA A 326 16.68 7.90 -8.87
CA ALA A 326 16.85 9.29 -8.44
C ALA A 326 15.68 10.18 -8.87
N LEU A 327 15.20 10.03 -10.11
CA LEU A 327 13.99 10.73 -10.58
C LEU A 327 12.76 10.36 -9.76
N ASN A 328 12.56 9.07 -9.45
CA ASN A 328 11.44 8.63 -8.63
C ASN A 328 11.51 9.14 -7.18
N LEU A 329 12.70 9.16 -6.58
CA LEU A 329 12.96 9.77 -5.27
C LEU A 329 12.62 11.28 -5.28
N ALA A 330 13.09 12.03 -6.29
CA ALA A 330 12.75 13.45 -6.41
C ALA A 330 11.24 13.69 -6.47
N ARG A 331 10.51 12.85 -7.22
CA ARG A 331 9.05 12.91 -7.33
C ARG A 331 8.36 12.57 -6.02
N LEU A 332 8.90 11.63 -5.24
CA LEU A 332 8.42 11.32 -3.89
C LEU A 332 8.61 12.52 -2.97
N LEU A 333 9.83 13.05 -2.86
CA LEU A 333 10.18 14.22 -2.04
C LEU A 333 9.30 15.43 -2.39
N GLY A 334 9.12 15.70 -3.68
CA GLY A 334 8.25 16.77 -4.16
C GLY A 334 6.80 16.58 -3.71
N ARG A 335 6.23 15.37 -3.85
CA ARG A 335 4.87 15.07 -3.40
C ARG A 335 4.70 15.15 -1.88
N ARG A 336 5.77 14.88 -1.13
CA ARG A 336 5.79 14.91 0.34
C ARG A 336 6.18 16.25 0.95
N GLY A 337 6.11 17.34 0.17
CA GLY A 337 6.33 18.69 0.69
C GLY A 337 7.79 19.03 0.98
N SER A 338 8.74 18.30 0.38
CA SER A 338 10.19 18.60 0.46
C SER A 338 10.71 19.08 -0.91
N PRO A 339 10.23 20.23 -1.43
CA PRO A 339 10.57 20.70 -2.78
C PRO A 339 12.05 21.08 -2.92
N THR A 340 12.70 21.55 -1.84
CA THR A 340 14.13 21.88 -1.87
C THR A 340 15.00 20.64 -2.07
N ASP A 341 14.69 19.55 -1.37
CA ASP A 341 15.42 18.29 -1.54
C ASP A 341 15.14 17.66 -2.90
N ALA A 342 13.89 17.70 -3.36
CA ALA A 342 13.54 17.28 -4.72
C ALA A 342 14.33 18.09 -5.77
N ALA A 343 14.49 19.40 -5.57
CA ALA A 343 15.27 20.26 -6.46
C ALA A 343 16.75 19.88 -6.48
N ARG A 344 17.34 19.56 -5.31
CA ARG A 344 18.72 19.06 -5.22
C ARG A 344 18.92 17.81 -6.07
N VAL A 345 18.02 16.83 -5.92
CA VAL A 345 18.08 15.57 -6.69
C VAL A 345 17.90 15.82 -8.18
N LEU A 346 16.89 16.61 -8.58
CA LEU A 346 16.59 16.88 -10.01
C LEU A 346 17.73 17.59 -10.73
N ARG A 347 18.43 18.52 -10.06
CA ARG A 347 19.59 19.22 -10.64
C ARG A 347 20.80 18.31 -10.84
N GLY A 348 20.91 17.24 -10.07
CA GLY A 348 21.99 16.25 -10.19
C GLY A 348 21.75 15.20 -11.26
N LEU A 349 20.57 15.16 -11.91
CA LEU A 349 20.27 14.12 -12.90
C LEU A 349 21.10 14.29 -14.19
N PRO A 350 21.78 13.24 -14.67
CA PRO A 350 22.54 13.27 -15.92
C PRO A 350 21.60 13.17 -17.13
N LEU A 351 20.86 14.25 -17.43
CA LEU A 351 19.81 14.25 -18.47
C LEU A 351 20.30 13.73 -19.84
N SER A 352 21.55 14.00 -20.23
CA SER A 352 22.13 13.54 -21.50
C SER A 352 22.29 12.02 -21.59
N GLU A 353 22.43 11.33 -20.46
CA GLU A 353 22.66 9.88 -20.39
C GLU A 353 21.34 9.11 -20.25
N MET A 354 20.24 9.81 -19.96
CA MET A 354 18.93 9.19 -19.74
C MET A 354 18.21 8.89 -21.07
N PRO A 355 17.40 7.82 -21.15
CA PRO A 355 16.51 7.57 -22.28
C PRO A 355 15.55 8.74 -22.55
N PRO A 356 15.17 9.03 -23.82
CA PRO A 356 14.35 10.20 -24.17
C PRO A 356 13.06 10.33 -23.36
N ARG A 357 12.36 9.22 -23.11
CA ARG A 357 11.13 9.22 -22.29
C ARG A 357 11.38 9.69 -20.85
N LEU A 358 12.51 9.29 -20.25
CA LEU A 358 12.87 9.71 -18.91
C LEU A 358 13.39 11.14 -18.86
N GLN A 359 14.09 11.61 -19.90
CA GLN A 359 14.47 13.03 -20.02
C GLN A 359 13.24 13.94 -19.98
N LEU A 360 12.22 13.64 -20.79
CA LEU A 360 10.97 14.41 -20.82
C LEU A 360 10.28 14.44 -19.45
N ARG A 361 10.26 13.29 -18.76
CA ARG A 361 9.71 13.20 -17.40
C ARG A 361 10.52 14.04 -16.41
N ALA A 362 11.84 13.92 -16.42
CA ALA A 362 12.73 14.67 -15.54
C ALA A 362 12.61 16.19 -15.75
N LEU A 363 12.53 16.64 -17.00
CA LEU A 363 12.34 18.06 -17.32
C LEU A 363 10.97 18.57 -16.84
N ARG A 364 9.90 17.78 -16.99
CA ARG A 364 8.58 18.16 -16.48
C ARG A 364 8.56 18.25 -14.95
N GLU A 365 9.15 17.27 -14.27
CA GLU A 365 9.26 17.29 -12.80
C GLU A 365 10.16 18.44 -12.31
N SER A 366 11.23 18.75 -13.05
CA SER A 366 12.08 19.93 -12.81
C SER A 366 11.29 21.22 -12.92
N ALA A 367 10.48 21.41 -13.96
CA ALA A 367 9.64 22.61 -14.11
C ALA A 367 8.60 22.74 -12.97
N ILE A 368 7.98 21.63 -12.55
CA ILE A 368 7.05 21.59 -11.42
C ILE A 368 7.76 21.96 -10.12
N CYS A 369 8.93 21.38 -9.88
CA CYS A 369 9.73 21.61 -8.67
C CYS A 369 10.24 23.06 -8.62
N ALA A 370 10.80 23.56 -9.73
CA ALA A 370 11.28 24.93 -9.90
C ALA A 370 10.19 25.96 -9.56
N ARG A 371 8.94 25.71 -9.99
CA ARG A 371 7.79 26.53 -9.62
C ARG A 371 7.56 26.58 -8.11
N ARG A 372 7.69 25.45 -7.42
CA ARG A 372 7.45 25.34 -5.96
C ARG A 372 8.55 26.00 -5.13
N VAL A 373 9.80 25.92 -5.57
CA VAL A 373 10.93 26.59 -4.89
C VAL A 373 11.10 28.06 -5.32
N GLY A 374 10.35 28.52 -6.32
CA GLY A 374 10.38 29.92 -6.78
C GLY A 374 11.54 30.26 -7.71
N ASP A 375 12.24 29.26 -8.27
CA ASP A 375 13.36 29.47 -9.20
C ASP A 375 12.85 29.58 -10.64
N HIS A 376 12.61 30.82 -11.09
CA HIS A 376 12.10 31.09 -12.43
C HIS A 376 13.11 30.77 -13.54
N ALA A 377 14.40 30.96 -13.27
CA ALA A 377 15.46 30.71 -14.25
C ALA A 377 15.57 29.22 -14.56
N TRP A 378 15.63 28.37 -13.53
CA TRP A 378 15.63 26.92 -13.67
C TRP A 378 14.32 26.43 -14.31
N ARG A 379 13.18 27.01 -13.92
CA ARG A 379 11.89 26.66 -14.53
C ARG A 379 11.87 26.94 -16.03
N ARG A 380 12.35 28.11 -16.45
CA ARG A 380 12.46 28.48 -17.87
C ARG A 380 13.38 27.54 -18.62
N GLU A 381 14.55 27.23 -18.07
CA GLU A 381 15.50 26.30 -18.68
C GLU A 381 14.86 24.91 -18.89
N ALA A 382 14.26 24.34 -17.85
CA ALA A 382 13.60 23.05 -17.92
C ALA A 382 12.46 23.03 -18.96
N LEU A 383 11.62 24.06 -18.98
CA LEU A 383 10.52 24.18 -19.96
C LEU A 383 11.03 24.39 -21.38
N SER A 384 12.07 25.20 -21.58
CA SER A 384 12.68 25.41 -22.90
C SER A 384 13.28 24.12 -23.45
N ALA A 385 13.97 23.36 -22.61
CA ALA A 385 14.50 22.05 -22.96
C ALA A 385 13.39 21.02 -23.23
N LEU A 386 12.27 21.09 -22.49
CA LEU A 386 11.11 20.22 -22.66
C LEU A 386 10.41 20.46 -24.00
N VAL A 387 10.08 21.70 -24.33
CA VAL A 387 9.39 22.03 -25.59
C VAL A 387 10.27 21.81 -26.82
N SER A 388 11.60 21.94 -26.67
CA SER A 388 12.54 21.63 -27.75
C SER A 388 12.55 20.13 -28.08
N ARG A 389 12.39 19.27 -27.06
CA ARG A 389 12.35 17.80 -27.21
C ARG A 389 10.96 17.25 -27.51
N SER A 390 9.92 17.97 -27.09
CA SER A 390 8.51 17.62 -27.31
C SER A 390 7.73 18.83 -27.84
N PRO A 391 7.94 19.25 -29.11
CA PRO A 391 7.34 20.47 -29.66
C PRO A 391 5.81 20.46 -29.78
N SER A 392 5.18 19.29 -29.61
CA SER A 392 3.72 19.08 -29.59
C SER A 392 3.10 19.21 -28.19
N ASP A 393 3.89 19.39 -27.13
CA ASP A 393 3.38 19.54 -25.77
C ASP A 393 2.82 20.95 -25.52
N ALA A 394 1.53 21.12 -25.79
CA ALA A 394 0.84 22.40 -25.64
C ALA A 394 0.91 22.97 -24.22
N LEU A 395 0.83 22.10 -23.20
CA LEU A 395 0.85 22.52 -21.79
C LEU A 395 2.24 23.04 -21.40
N ALA A 396 3.31 22.40 -21.87
CA ALA A 396 4.67 22.89 -21.65
C ALA A 396 4.90 24.26 -22.32
N TRP A 397 4.38 24.48 -23.53
CA TRP A 397 4.43 25.79 -24.20
C TRP A 397 3.65 26.85 -23.43
N GLU A 398 2.48 26.54 -22.90
CA GLU A 398 1.70 27.47 -22.08
C GLU A 398 2.45 27.85 -20.80
N GLU A 399 3.02 26.87 -20.10
CA GLU A 399 3.83 27.12 -18.91
C GLU A 399 5.10 27.93 -19.20
N LEU A 400 5.73 27.70 -20.37
CA LEU A 400 6.90 28.47 -20.81
C LEU A 400 6.52 29.93 -21.07
N ALA A 401 5.39 30.19 -21.72
CA ALA A 401 4.90 31.55 -21.93
C ALA A 401 4.68 32.29 -20.61
N LEU A 402 4.16 31.60 -19.59
CA LEU A 402 3.94 32.16 -18.25
C LEU A 402 5.23 32.59 -17.55
N VAL A 403 6.28 31.76 -17.59
CA VAL A 403 7.55 32.11 -16.93
C VAL A 403 8.28 33.22 -17.70
N LEU A 404 8.23 33.21 -19.04
CA LEU A 404 8.81 34.27 -19.88
C LEU A 404 8.10 35.62 -19.70
N GLU A 405 6.76 35.63 -19.60
CA GLU A 405 6.00 36.86 -19.30
C GLU A 405 6.44 37.45 -17.95
N ARG A 406 6.66 36.60 -16.93
CA ARG A 406 7.11 37.01 -15.60
C ARG A 406 8.53 37.60 -15.62
N GLU A 407 9.43 37.03 -16.42
CA GLU A 407 10.79 37.54 -16.63
C GLU A 407 10.83 38.77 -17.57
N ARG A 408 9.68 39.28 -18.04
CA ARG A 408 9.56 40.39 -19.00
C ARG A 408 10.19 40.12 -20.37
N ARG A 409 10.33 38.85 -20.75
CA ARG A 409 10.79 38.40 -22.08
C ARG A 409 9.61 38.31 -23.05
N LEU A 410 8.97 39.44 -23.30
CA LEU A 410 7.66 39.50 -23.96
C LEU A 410 7.64 38.89 -25.37
N GLY A 411 8.71 39.08 -26.16
CA GLY A 411 8.81 38.51 -27.50
C GLY A 411 8.80 36.97 -27.49
N GLU A 412 9.59 36.35 -26.63
CA GLU A 412 9.62 34.89 -26.50
C GLU A 412 8.33 34.35 -25.86
N ALA A 413 7.77 35.07 -24.88
CA ALA A 413 6.49 34.72 -24.27
C ALA A 413 5.37 34.68 -25.33
N LEU A 414 5.38 35.62 -26.27
CA LEU A 414 4.42 35.68 -27.37
C LEU A 414 4.57 34.48 -28.31
N VAL A 415 5.80 34.11 -28.69
CA VAL A 415 6.08 32.93 -29.51
C VAL A 415 5.56 31.66 -28.82
N ALA A 416 5.88 31.49 -27.54
CA ALA A 416 5.42 30.34 -26.77
C ALA A 416 3.89 30.28 -26.65
N ALA A 417 3.23 31.42 -26.38
CA ALA A 417 1.77 31.51 -26.29
C ALA A 417 1.07 31.19 -27.62
N ARG A 418 1.60 31.68 -28.76
CA ARG A 418 1.08 31.35 -30.10
C ARG A 418 1.20 29.86 -30.37
N ARG A 419 2.33 29.25 -30.01
CA ARG A 419 2.53 27.81 -30.19
C ARG A 419 1.57 26.98 -29.35
N ALA A 420 1.38 27.36 -28.08
CA ALA A 420 0.39 26.73 -27.20
C ALA A 420 -1.03 26.83 -27.77
N GLN A 421 -1.45 28.02 -28.23
CA GLN A 421 -2.78 28.26 -28.82
C GLN A 421 -3.00 27.43 -30.07
N HIS A 422 -1.98 27.27 -30.91
CA HIS A 422 -2.08 26.48 -32.13
C HIS A 422 -2.25 24.98 -31.84
N LEU A 423 -1.53 24.46 -30.83
CA LEU A 423 -1.57 23.04 -30.46
C LEU A 423 -2.81 22.67 -29.65
N LEU A 424 -3.25 23.56 -28.75
CA LEU A 424 -4.43 23.38 -27.92
C LEU A 424 -5.18 24.72 -27.78
N PRO A 425 -6.11 25.02 -28.70
CA PRO A 425 -6.86 26.25 -28.66
C PRO A 425 -7.77 26.29 -27.43
N THR A 426 -7.55 27.24 -26.52
CA THR A 426 -8.44 27.49 -25.38
C THR A 426 -8.66 28.98 -25.19
N ASP A 427 -9.81 29.36 -24.62
CA ASP A 427 -10.08 30.77 -24.33
C ASP A 427 -9.07 31.38 -23.35
N ALA A 428 -8.53 30.56 -22.44
CA ALA A 428 -7.53 30.99 -21.47
C ALA A 428 -6.22 31.39 -22.17
N ILE A 429 -5.75 30.56 -23.11
CA ILE A 429 -4.53 30.85 -23.88
C ILE A 429 -4.79 32.01 -24.86
N ALA A 430 -5.95 32.08 -25.52
CA ALA A 430 -6.31 33.17 -26.43
C ALA A 430 -6.33 34.54 -25.72
N ARG A 431 -6.93 34.63 -24.51
CA ARG A 431 -6.89 35.85 -23.70
C ARG A 431 -5.49 36.25 -23.29
N ARG A 432 -4.62 35.28 -22.99
CA ARG A 432 -3.20 35.54 -22.67
C ARG A 432 -2.44 36.05 -23.89
N LEU A 433 -2.64 35.44 -25.04
CA LEU A 433 -2.04 35.87 -26.31
C LEU A 433 -2.40 37.34 -26.62
N ALA A 434 -3.69 37.68 -26.61
CA ALA A 434 -4.13 39.06 -26.85
C ALA A 434 -3.56 40.05 -25.82
N ARG A 435 -3.42 39.64 -24.55
CA ARG A 435 -2.77 40.48 -23.53
C ARG A 435 -1.28 40.71 -23.85
N LEU A 436 -0.55 39.66 -24.22
CA LEU A 436 0.87 39.75 -24.55
C LEU A 436 1.10 40.62 -25.79
N GLU A 437 0.25 40.50 -26.82
CA GLU A 437 0.33 41.33 -28.03
C GLU A 437 0.17 42.83 -27.72
N ARG A 438 -0.81 43.20 -26.88
CA ARG A 438 -0.97 44.59 -26.43
C ARG A 438 0.24 45.11 -25.65
N ARG A 439 0.84 44.28 -24.79
CA ARG A 439 2.00 44.68 -23.98
C ARG A 439 3.26 44.82 -24.83
N ALA A 440 3.45 43.92 -25.79
CA ALA A 440 4.58 43.97 -26.72
C ALA A 440 4.49 45.16 -27.69
N ALA A 441 3.29 45.59 -28.08
CA ALA A 441 3.08 46.80 -28.90
C ALA A 441 3.28 48.12 -28.13
N ALA A 442 3.27 48.06 -26.79
CA ALA A 442 3.42 49.23 -25.91
C ALA A 442 4.83 49.34 -25.27
N SER A 443 5.72 48.40 -25.58
CA SER A 443 7.14 48.39 -25.15
C SER A 443 8.01 48.68 -26.36
#